data_AF-A0A7I4Y7T4-F1
#
_entry.id   AF-A0A7I4Y7T4-F1
#
_cell.length_a   1.000
_cell.length_b   1.000
_cell.length_c   1.000
_cell.angle_alpha   90.00
_cell.angle_beta   90.00
_cell.angle_gamma   90.00
#
_symmetry.space_group_name_H-M   'P 1'
#
loop_
_entity.id
_entity.type
_entity.pdbx_description
1 polymer ?
#
loop_
_entity_poly.entity_id
_entity_poly.type
_entity_poly.pdbx_seq_one_letter_code
_entity_poly.pdbx_strand_id
1 'polypeptide(L)'
;MSYSRSGLSILDCDTAEEIEEAPCSFIRFEMAINDVSIDGVKVGPKRSEFMFEEFLFTIKLVEESGVRTVYFSCVTSPDYEWRLNTQMRIKTGTAGSTALRVVDKDVFEFYPRCDPVSVELMSDAISIVKFELRILNKLIERLPTFRDGDLIVLFSDGSTIKVHRELVALYSTYIKKCTEGSEVTSVENFSKKAFIEMLYHIYPTLRPLYRNLRDFAKAAVSYEATPLIYQLSKHLVNFNTRSMSLEQKLRAALDLELGPAVEELVYRAAQDGVWNHLIKLGFEPENFFGAEVYRKLVCPAIFAGRQNEYGKQFIEKPFTFPDFFSEQAAQNPSNKGFLFRRTPFYVNRGILEAHGTSRFAVNSDGLLLALFSHEMGKECERGEILPGEVVVSILNSMYPLGPAVPVKFLRAAIVFCHDHDWIHMKNQLEQNLLQQPPKTWEEYRDQIIFAERFKLENMLATSVQRAEGSCNNFAEELRKSDDFKKLHTSTRNLLVDRLCSGWGLEPKLVNRLATREPSSFRERKIGLNTGGPRAFEEERQAATLAEVNSEYYFGPVGELCVVDS
;
A
#
# COMPACT_ATOMS: atom_id res chain seq x y z
N MET A 1 -24.97 -19.24 48.24
CA MET A 1 -24.32 -19.80 49.43
C MET A 1 -22.97 -19.12 49.58
N SER A 2 -22.81 -18.46 50.71
CA SER A 2 -21.68 -17.66 51.18
C SER A 2 -20.60 -18.49 51.86
N TYR A 3 -19.53 -17.80 52.28
CA TYR A 3 -18.37 -18.16 53.15
C TYR A 3 -17.03 -18.21 52.41
N SER A 4 -15.93 -17.60 52.85
CA SER A 4 -15.65 -16.51 53.81
C SER A 4 -14.16 -16.16 53.74
N ARG A 5 -13.82 -14.91 54.08
CA ARG A 5 -12.47 -14.36 54.31
C ARG A 5 -11.83 -14.87 55.62
N SER A 6 -10.50 -14.95 55.62
CA SER A 6 -9.57 -14.62 56.74
C SER A 6 -8.12 -14.84 56.23
N GLY A 7 -7.08 -14.03 56.45
CA GLY A 7 -6.82 -12.78 57.16
C GLY A 7 -5.36 -12.37 56.82
N LEU A 8 -5.11 -11.08 56.57
CA LEU A 8 -4.28 -10.17 57.39
C LEU A 8 -2.76 -10.45 57.42
N SER A 9 -2.00 -9.61 56.72
CA SER A 9 -0.86 -8.88 57.32
C SER A 9 -0.74 -7.50 56.69
N ILE A 10 -1.09 -6.47 57.46
CA ILE A 10 -0.74 -5.07 57.27
C ILE A 10 0.68 -4.90 57.82
N LEU A 11 1.58 -4.32 57.03
CA LEU A 11 2.88 -3.68 57.35
C LEU A 11 3.39 -3.19 55.97
N ASP A 12 3.77 -1.97 55.67
CA ASP A 12 3.76 -0.69 56.37
C ASP A 12 3.58 0.39 55.29
N CYS A 13 2.99 1.52 55.70
CA CYS A 13 3.08 2.75 54.94
C CYS A 13 4.52 3.26 54.99
N ASP A 14 5.32 2.96 53.97
CA ASP A 14 6.51 3.76 53.70
C ASP A 14 6.11 4.94 52.82
N THR A 15 6.28 6.08 53.47
CA THR A 15 6.22 7.46 53.02
C THR A 15 6.60 7.67 51.56
N ALA A 16 5.97 8.68 50.96
CA ALA A 16 6.46 9.36 49.78
C ALA A 16 7.93 9.74 49.99
N GLU A 17 8.84 8.85 49.57
CA GLU A 17 10.19 9.26 49.20
C GLU A 17 10.00 10.11 47.96
N GLU A 18 10.07 11.43 48.18
CA GLU A 18 10.53 12.36 47.16
C GLU A 18 11.80 11.75 46.56
N ILE A 19 11.63 11.09 45.41
CA ILE A 19 12.75 10.77 44.54
C ILE A 19 13.32 12.14 44.19
N GLU A 20 14.42 12.51 44.84
CA GLU A 20 15.23 13.66 44.42
C GLU A 20 15.63 13.42 42.96
N GLU A 21 14.87 14.04 42.06
CA GLU A 21 15.10 14.01 40.62
C GLU A 21 16.44 14.71 40.34
N ALA A 22 17.49 13.92 40.08
CA ALA A 22 18.74 14.46 39.57
C ALA A 22 18.47 15.22 38.25
N PRO A 23 18.94 16.47 38.08
CA PRO A 23 18.52 17.38 37.00
C PRO A 23 19.27 17.16 35.67
N CYS A 24 19.43 15.91 35.23
CA CYS A 24 19.95 15.60 33.90
C CYS A 24 18.89 14.90 33.02
N SER A 25 18.51 15.61 31.95
CA SER A 25 17.99 15.12 30.66
C SER A 25 16.60 14.46 30.57
N PHE A 26 15.60 14.86 31.35
CA PHE A 26 14.22 14.46 31.04
C PHE A 26 13.70 15.18 29.79
N ILE A 27 13.57 14.47 28.68
CA ILE A 27 12.91 14.98 27.46
C ILE A 27 11.43 14.61 27.51
N ARG A 28 10.57 15.62 27.48
CA ARG A 28 9.13 15.48 27.31
C ARG A 28 8.81 15.24 25.84
N PHE A 29 8.14 14.14 25.56
CA PHE A 29 7.63 13.81 24.23
C PHE A 29 6.17 14.19 24.09
N GLU A 30 5.83 14.83 22.98
CA GLU A 30 4.46 15.20 22.64
C GLU A 30 4.13 14.74 21.22
N MET A 31 2.86 14.45 20.98
CA MET A 31 2.38 14.06 19.67
C MET A 31 1.05 14.71 19.34
N ALA A 32 0.88 15.10 18.08
CA ALA A 32 -0.43 15.47 17.54
C ALA A 32 -0.62 14.82 16.16
N ILE A 33 -1.85 14.40 15.85
CA ILE A 33 -2.23 13.83 14.55
C ILE A 33 -3.44 14.60 14.05
N ASN A 34 -3.37 15.07 12.79
CA ASN A 34 -4.42 15.88 12.17
C ASN A 34 -4.84 17.06 13.07
N ASP A 35 -3.82 17.73 13.65
CA ASP A 35 -3.97 18.91 14.51
C ASP A 35 -4.66 18.64 15.86
N VAL A 36 -4.89 17.36 16.21
CA VAL A 36 -5.39 16.92 17.51
C VAL A 36 -4.25 16.34 18.35
N SER A 37 -4.04 16.88 19.56
CA SER A 37 -3.08 16.32 20.52
C SER A 37 -3.49 14.90 20.93
N ILE A 38 -2.52 13.98 20.93
CA ILE A 38 -2.74 12.60 21.34
C ILE A 38 -2.16 12.40 22.73
N ASP A 39 -2.97 11.89 23.64
CA ASP A 39 -2.52 11.54 24.98
C ASP A 39 -1.60 10.32 24.92
N GLY A 40 -0.37 10.50 25.40
CA GLY A 40 0.64 9.46 25.42
C GLY A 40 0.72 8.75 26.77
N VAL A 41 1.04 7.46 26.74
CA VAL A 41 1.41 6.69 27.94
C VAL A 41 2.93 6.69 28.06
N LYS A 42 3.44 7.17 29.21
CA LYS A 42 4.86 7.07 29.55
C LYS A 42 5.16 5.66 30.02
N VAL A 43 5.73 4.84 29.14
CA VAL A 43 6.06 3.43 29.41
C VAL A 43 7.38 3.31 30.21
N GLY A 44 8.23 4.32 30.13
CA GLY A 44 9.45 4.41 30.92
C GLY A 44 10.10 5.80 30.86
N PRO A 45 11.23 6.01 31.54
CA PRO A 45 11.88 7.33 31.58
C PRO A 45 12.32 7.86 30.22
N LYS A 46 12.56 6.96 29.25
CA LYS A 46 13.05 7.26 27.90
C LYS A 46 12.12 6.77 26.78
N ARG A 47 10.87 6.40 27.10
CA ARG A 47 9.93 5.82 26.13
C ARG A 47 8.50 6.29 26.37
N SER A 48 7.87 6.79 25.31
CA SER A 48 6.46 7.16 25.28
C SER A 48 5.74 6.46 24.13
N GLU A 49 4.49 6.10 24.35
CA GLU A 49 3.63 5.43 23.38
C GLU A 49 2.34 6.21 23.17
N PHE A 50 1.88 6.31 21.93
CA PHE A 50 0.69 7.06 21.54
C PHE A 50 -0.18 6.18 20.66
N MET A 51 -1.44 6.01 21.03
CA MET A 51 -2.42 5.23 20.26
C MET A 51 -3.27 6.15 19.40
N PHE A 52 -3.38 5.82 18.12
CA PHE A 52 -4.31 6.47 17.21
C PHE A 52 -4.91 5.43 16.28
N GLU A 53 -6.21 5.21 16.40
CA GLU A 53 -6.93 4.13 15.66
C GLU A 53 -6.21 2.79 15.88
N GLU A 54 -5.80 2.09 14.81
CA GLU A 54 -5.06 0.84 14.88
C GLU A 54 -3.52 1.03 14.96
N PHE A 55 -3.00 2.27 14.99
CA PHE A 55 -1.57 2.55 14.94
C PHE A 55 -0.97 2.90 16.30
N LEU A 56 0.07 2.15 16.69
CA LEU A 56 0.91 2.43 17.85
C LEU A 56 2.16 3.20 17.42
N PHE A 57 2.22 4.46 17.82
CA PHE A 57 3.42 5.28 17.66
C PHE A 57 4.28 5.16 18.91
N THR A 58 5.57 4.87 18.72
CA THR A 58 6.54 4.75 19.81
C THR A 58 7.67 5.75 19.61
N ILE A 59 7.94 6.52 20.66
CA ILE A 59 9.06 7.45 20.75
C ILE A 59 10.03 6.93 21.80
N LYS A 60 11.27 6.67 21.41
CA LYS A 60 12.31 6.13 22.30
C LYS A 60 13.58 6.98 22.23
N LEU A 61 14.05 7.45 23.38
CA LEU A 61 15.37 8.08 23.54
C LEU A 61 16.43 7.03 23.83
N VAL A 62 17.53 7.08 23.09
CA VAL A 62 18.75 6.28 23.30
C VAL A 62 19.92 7.24 23.44
N GLU A 63 20.80 6.96 24.39
CA GLU A 63 22.01 7.75 24.63
C GLU A 63 23.21 6.82 24.53
N GLU A 64 24.04 7.01 23.50
CA GLU A 64 25.21 6.18 23.24
C GLU A 64 26.42 7.09 22.99
N SER A 65 27.51 6.88 23.73
CA SER A 65 28.75 7.66 23.60
C SER A 65 28.54 9.18 23.68
N GLY A 66 27.58 9.64 24.48
CA GLY A 66 27.22 11.07 24.63
C GLY A 66 26.30 11.62 23.54
N VAL A 67 25.95 10.82 22.53
CA VAL A 67 24.99 11.20 21.48
C VAL A 67 23.58 10.81 21.92
N ARG A 68 22.64 11.75 21.88
CA ARG A 68 21.23 11.54 22.22
C ARG A 68 20.40 11.42 20.94
N THR A 69 19.78 10.26 20.74
CA THR A 69 19.01 9.94 19.53
C THR A 69 17.59 9.53 19.89
N VAL A 70 16.62 10.19 19.27
CA VAL A 70 15.20 9.86 19.39
C VAL A 70 14.78 9.01 18.19
N TYR A 71 14.28 7.81 18.45
CA TYR A 71 13.68 6.93 17.45
C TYR A 71 12.16 7.10 17.47
N PHE A 72 11.60 7.46 16.33
CA PHE A 72 10.17 7.56 16.09
C PHE A 72 9.74 6.41 15.17
N SER A 73 8.84 5.55 15.66
CA SER A 73 8.35 4.38 14.92
C SER A 73 6.84 4.26 15.00
N CYS A 74 6.25 3.58 14.03
CA CYS A 74 4.83 3.29 13.96
C CYS A 74 4.65 1.80 13.63
N VAL A 75 3.78 1.11 14.37
CA VAL A 75 3.43 -0.29 14.16
C VAL A 75 1.92 -0.49 14.30
N THR A 76 1.41 -1.61 13.79
CA THR A 76 0.04 -2.10 14.05
C THR A 76 0.07 -3.61 14.27
N SER A 77 -1.09 -4.21 14.53
CA SER A 77 -1.25 -5.66 14.65
C SER A 77 -0.78 -6.41 13.40
N PRO A 78 -0.15 -7.59 13.54
CA PRO A 78 0.22 -8.43 12.39
C PRO A 78 -0.97 -8.94 11.56
N ASP A 79 -2.20 -8.81 12.07
CA ASP A 79 -3.43 -9.20 11.38
C ASP A 79 -3.84 -8.20 10.27
N TYR A 80 -3.10 -7.11 10.11
CA TYR A 80 -3.38 -6.09 9.10
C TYR A 80 -2.23 -5.96 8.10
N GLU A 81 -2.60 -5.78 6.83
CA GLU A 81 -1.72 -5.13 5.88
C GLU A 81 -1.97 -3.63 5.94
N TRP A 82 -0.90 -2.85 6.00
CA TRP A 82 -1.04 -1.42 6.20
C TRP A 82 0.13 -0.61 5.65
N ARG A 83 -0.17 0.64 5.34
CA ARG A 83 0.77 1.67 4.96
C ARG A 83 0.19 3.02 5.37
N LEU A 84 1.01 3.87 5.94
CA LEU A 84 0.62 5.18 6.42
C LEU A 84 1.57 6.23 5.86
N ASN A 85 1.09 7.07 4.94
CA ASN A 85 1.84 8.20 4.44
C ASN A 85 1.47 9.45 5.24
N THR A 86 2.47 10.13 5.79
CA THR A 86 2.27 11.27 6.67
C THR A 86 3.18 12.43 6.30
N GLN A 87 2.64 13.65 6.36
CA GLN A 87 3.47 14.82 6.59
C GLN A 87 3.81 14.87 8.06
N MET A 88 5.09 15.05 8.38
CA MET A 88 5.56 15.16 9.76
C MET A 88 6.33 16.45 9.95
N ARG A 89 6.01 17.17 11.03
CA ARG A 89 6.78 18.28 11.57
C ARG A 89 7.38 17.87 12.90
N ILE A 90 8.64 18.24 13.11
CA ILE A 90 9.32 18.07 14.38
C ILE A 90 9.47 19.46 14.99
N LYS A 91 8.98 19.61 16.22
CA LYS A 91 9.14 20.83 17.00
C LYS A 91 9.98 20.57 18.23
N THR A 92 10.79 21.56 18.61
CA THR A 92 11.61 21.51 19.82
C THR A 92 11.35 22.69 20.75
N GLY A 93 11.66 22.49 22.03
CA GLY A 93 11.56 23.50 23.07
C GLY A 93 12.50 23.23 24.26
N THR A 94 12.76 24.29 25.02
CA THR A 94 13.48 24.24 26.30
C THR A 94 12.50 24.08 27.46
N ALA A 95 13.02 23.84 28.67
CA ALA A 95 12.20 23.64 29.85
C ALA A 95 11.38 24.91 30.11
N GLY A 96 10.06 24.76 30.29
CA GLY A 96 9.14 25.90 30.46
C GLY A 96 8.75 26.63 29.18
N SER A 97 9.19 26.17 28.00
CA SER A 97 8.71 26.73 26.72
C SER A 97 7.21 26.50 26.56
N THR A 98 6.44 27.58 26.38
CA THR A 98 5.00 27.51 26.05
C THR A 98 4.73 27.44 24.55
N ALA A 99 5.70 27.84 23.73
CA ALA A 99 5.65 27.76 22.27
C ALA A 99 6.84 26.94 21.76
N LEU A 100 6.56 25.95 20.93
CA LEU A 100 7.57 25.09 20.30
C LEU A 100 7.87 25.57 18.87
N ARG A 101 9.14 25.50 18.46
CA ARG A 101 9.57 25.91 17.12
C ARG A 101 9.60 24.71 16.18
N VAL A 102 9.06 24.84 14.97
CA VAL A 102 9.25 23.84 13.91
C VAL A 102 10.70 23.91 13.46
N VAL A 103 11.44 22.83 13.67
CA VAL A 103 12.86 22.73 13.31
C VAL A 103 13.10 21.80 12.13
N ASP A 104 12.14 20.90 11.86
CA ASP A 104 12.20 20.00 10.72
C ASP A 104 10.80 19.67 10.19
N LYS A 105 10.70 19.36 8.88
CA LYS A 105 9.48 18.95 8.20
C LYS A 105 9.79 18.09 6.97
N ASP A 106 9.07 16.98 6.81
CA ASP A 106 9.15 16.15 5.59
C ASP A 106 7.91 15.24 5.44
N VAL A 107 7.89 14.44 4.38
CA VAL A 107 6.91 13.35 4.19
C VAL A 107 7.55 12.01 4.51
N PHE A 108 6.86 11.17 5.28
CA PHE A 108 7.32 9.85 5.68
C PHE A 108 6.23 8.81 5.44
N GLU A 109 6.63 7.68 4.86
CA GLU A 109 5.80 6.50 4.72
C GLU A 109 6.14 5.49 5.82
N PHE A 110 5.16 5.07 6.61
CA PHE A 110 5.30 3.97 7.54
C PHE A 110 4.63 2.73 6.97
N TYR A 111 5.27 1.59 7.11
CA TYR A 111 4.78 0.30 6.67
C TYR A 111 5.42 -0.78 7.54
N PRO A 112 4.90 -2.01 7.54
CA PRO A 112 5.45 -2.99 8.45
C PRO A 112 6.88 -3.43 8.06
N ARG A 113 7.78 -3.49 9.05
CA ARG A 113 9.26 -3.62 8.93
C ARG A 113 9.98 -2.38 8.38
N CYS A 114 9.32 -1.23 8.34
CA CYS A 114 9.96 0.03 8.02
C CYS A 114 10.91 0.47 9.15
N ASP A 115 12.09 1.00 8.79
CA ASP A 115 13.03 1.53 9.76
C ASP A 115 12.45 2.76 10.49
N PRO A 116 12.75 2.94 11.79
CA PRO A 116 12.33 4.12 12.52
C PRO A 116 12.95 5.39 11.91
N VAL A 117 12.28 6.54 12.09
CA VAL A 117 12.91 7.84 11.88
C VAL A 117 13.84 8.09 13.07
N SER A 118 15.14 8.22 12.78
CA SER A 118 16.19 8.43 13.78
C SER A 118 16.53 9.92 13.83
N VAL A 119 16.46 10.53 15.01
CA VAL A 119 16.59 11.97 15.18
C VAL A 119 17.65 12.28 16.24
N GLU A 120 18.84 12.67 15.79
CA GLU A 120 19.94 13.09 16.66
C GLU A 120 19.68 14.50 17.21
N LEU A 121 19.81 14.66 18.53
CA LEU A 121 19.62 15.92 19.23
C LEU A 121 20.97 16.66 19.34
N MET A 122 21.07 17.82 18.70
CA MET A 122 22.31 18.60 18.64
C MET A 122 22.54 19.53 19.84
N SER A 123 21.62 19.56 20.82
CA SER A 123 21.72 20.48 21.96
C SER A 123 21.12 19.91 23.24
N ASP A 124 21.87 19.99 24.33
CA ASP A 124 21.45 19.58 25.69
C ASP A 124 20.35 20.44 26.28
N ALA A 125 20.11 21.62 25.71
CA ALA A 125 19.00 22.48 26.08
C ALA A 125 17.63 21.99 25.57
N ILE A 126 17.61 21.03 24.62
CA ILE A 126 16.35 20.42 24.16
C ILE A 126 15.80 19.55 25.28
N SER A 127 14.60 19.92 25.73
CA SER A 127 13.86 19.21 26.78
C SER A 127 12.43 18.85 26.35
N ILE A 128 11.95 19.38 25.23
CA ILE A 128 10.65 19.03 24.65
C ILE A 128 10.88 18.71 23.18
N VAL A 129 10.37 17.56 22.73
CA VAL A 129 10.31 17.17 21.32
C VAL A 129 8.86 16.79 21.00
N LYS A 130 8.26 17.51 20.06
CA LYS A 130 6.90 17.26 19.59
C LYS A 130 6.90 16.80 18.15
N PHE A 131 6.23 15.68 17.88
CA PHE A 131 5.95 15.20 16.53
C PHE A 131 4.51 15.57 16.16
N GLU A 132 4.34 16.41 15.15
CA GLU A 132 3.02 16.73 14.59
C GLU A 132 2.88 16.06 13.24
N LEU A 133 1.88 15.18 13.10
CA LEU A 133 1.63 14.42 11.89
C LEU A 133 0.32 14.86 11.24
N ARG A 134 0.29 14.84 9.91
CA ARG A 134 -0.92 14.88 9.09
C ARG A 134 -0.94 13.65 8.21
N ILE A 135 -2.03 12.89 8.25
CA ILE A 135 -2.19 11.69 7.43
C ILE A 135 -2.55 12.14 6.00
N LEU A 136 -1.75 11.73 5.04
CA LEU A 136 -1.98 12.01 3.61
C LEU A 136 -2.75 10.88 2.95
N ASN A 137 -2.31 9.64 3.20
CA ASN A 137 -2.93 8.43 2.69
C ASN A 137 -2.76 7.33 3.72
N LYS A 138 -3.81 6.53 3.93
CA LYS A 138 -3.82 5.40 4.84
C LYS A 138 -4.39 4.18 4.12
N LEU A 139 -3.55 3.16 3.95
CA LEU A 139 -4.00 1.82 3.67
C LEU A 139 -3.99 1.06 5.00
N ILE A 140 -5.14 0.56 5.41
CA ILE A 140 -5.22 -0.43 6.48
C ILE A 140 -6.31 -1.43 6.14
N GLU A 141 -5.93 -2.69 6.10
CA GLU A 141 -6.79 -3.76 5.64
C GLU A 141 -6.55 -4.99 6.49
N ARG A 142 -7.62 -5.54 7.05
CA ARG A 142 -7.51 -6.78 7.81
C ARG A 142 -7.25 -7.94 6.86
N LEU A 143 -6.20 -8.70 7.14
CA LEU A 143 -5.85 -9.88 6.36
C LEU A 143 -6.90 -10.99 6.57
N PRO A 144 -7.17 -11.82 5.54
CA PRO A 144 -8.03 -12.99 5.67
C PRO A 144 -7.59 -13.89 6.81
N THR A 145 -8.55 -14.32 7.63
CA THR A 145 -8.30 -15.28 8.73
C THR A 145 -8.36 -16.73 8.28
N PHE A 146 -8.78 -16.98 7.03
CA PHE A 146 -8.96 -18.31 6.43
C PHE A 146 -9.81 -19.26 7.29
N ARG A 147 -10.91 -18.73 7.83
CA ARG A 147 -11.91 -19.50 8.60
C ARG A 147 -13.11 -19.95 7.77
N ASP A 148 -13.26 -19.37 6.58
CA ASP A 148 -14.36 -19.59 5.65
C ASP A 148 -13.82 -20.16 4.33
N GLY A 149 -14.58 -21.07 3.72
CA GLY A 149 -14.19 -21.79 2.50
C GLY A 149 -14.76 -23.21 2.44
N ASP A 150 -14.78 -23.78 1.24
CA ASP A 150 -15.27 -25.12 0.93
C ASP A 150 -14.18 -26.20 0.89
N LEU A 151 -12.90 -25.80 0.98
CA LEU A 151 -11.76 -26.71 1.09
C LEU A 151 -11.00 -26.48 2.40
N ILE A 152 -10.81 -27.56 3.18
CA ILE A 152 -9.97 -27.55 4.38
C ILE A 152 -8.55 -27.91 4.00
N VAL A 153 -7.58 -27.08 4.39
CA VAL A 153 -6.15 -27.35 4.21
C VAL A 153 -5.54 -27.71 5.56
N LEU A 154 -4.99 -28.92 5.68
CA LEU A 154 -4.31 -29.44 6.86
C LEU A 154 -2.79 -29.26 6.71
N PHE A 155 -2.14 -28.74 7.75
CA PHE A 155 -0.69 -28.59 7.82
C PHE A 155 -0.05 -29.67 8.71
N SER A 156 1.27 -29.85 8.57
CA SER A 156 2.04 -30.84 9.33
C SER A 156 2.04 -30.63 10.85
N ASP A 157 1.78 -29.40 11.32
CA ASP A 157 1.63 -29.06 12.74
C ASP A 157 0.23 -29.43 13.29
N GLY A 158 -0.63 -30.05 12.47
CA GLY A 158 -2.01 -30.41 12.81
C GLY A 158 -2.99 -29.24 12.73
N SER A 159 -2.53 -28.03 12.42
CA SER A 159 -3.41 -26.88 12.24
C SER A 159 -4.12 -26.90 10.90
N THR A 160 -5.28 -26.25 10.83
CA THR A 160 -6.11 -26.21 9.62
C THR A 160 -6.50 -24.78 9.26
N ILE A 161 -6.69 -24.53 7.97
CA ILE A 161 -7.37 -23.35 7.43
C ILE A 161 -8.47 -23.77 6.45
N LYS A 162 -9.37 -22.86 6.12
CA LYS A 162 -10.37 -23.01 5.06
C LYS A 162 -10.13 -22.01 3.94
N VAL A 163 -10.24 -22.48 2.70
CA VAL A 163 -10.08 -21.67 1.49
C VAL A 163 -11.18 -21.97 0.47
N HIS A 164 -11.43 -21.05 -0.45
CA HIS A 164 -12.33 -21.26 -1.58
C HIS A 164 -11.60 -22.04 -2.68
N ARG A 165 -11.97 -23.31 -2.88
CA ARG A 165 -11.35 -24.23 -3.85
C ARG A 165 -11.29 -23.63 -5.23
N GLU A 166 -12.42 -23.11 -5.71
CA GLU A 166 -12.54 -22.57 -7.06
C GLU A 166 -11.74 -21.28 -7.27
N LEU A 167 -11.44 -20.53 -6.20
CA LEU A 167 -10.56 -19.36 -6.27
C LEU A 167 -9.11 -19.80 -6.43
N VAL A 168 -8.63 -20.70 -5.55
CA VAL A 168 -7.24 -21.18 -5.60
C VAL A 168 -6.96 -21.93 -6.92
N ALA A 169 -7.95 -22.65 -7.43
CA ALA A 169 -7.89 -23.34 -8.72
C ALA A 169 -7.71 -22.40 -9.93
N LEU A 170 -8.11 -21.12 -9.84
CA LEU A 170 -7.83 -20.13 -10.89
C LEU A 170 -6.34 -19.80 -10.98
N TYR A 171 -5.62 -19.89 -9.87
CA TYR A 171 -4.21 -19.56 -9.80
C TYR A 171 -3.31 -20.78 -10.02
N SER A 172 -3.74 -21.98 -9.65
CA SER A 172 -2.93 -23.20 -9.74
C SER A 172 -3.71 -24.39 -10.30
N THR A 173 -3.30 -24.84 -11.49
CA THR A 173 -3.83 -26.09 -12.07
C THR A 173 -3.37 -27.32 -11.30
N TYR A 174 -2.22 -27.25 -10.64
CA TYR A 174 -1.71 -28.28 -9.73
C TYR A 174 -2.65 -28.46 -8.53
N ILE A 175 -2.95 -27.37 -7.79
CA ILE A 175 -3.87 -27.43 -6.65
C ILE A 175 -5.26 -27.89 -7.10
N LYS A 176 -5.74 -27.41 -8.26
CA LYS A 176 -7.02 -27.89 -8.83
C LYS A 176 -7.06 -29.41 -8.95
N LYS A 177 -6.03 -30.03 -9.53
CA LYS A 177 -5.93 -31.50 -9.67
C LYS A 177 -5.82 -32.20 -8.32
N CYS A 178 -5.02 -31.66 -7.39
CA CYS A 178 -4.81 -32.26 -6.07
C CYS A 178 -6.02 -32.16 -5.13
N THR A 179 -7.00 -31.30 -5.43
CA THR A 179 -8.16 -31.04 -4.56
C THR A 179 -9.49 -31.50 -5.18
N GLU A 180 -9.43 -32.07 -6.38
CA GLU A 180 -10.61 -32.57 -7.09
C GLU A 180 -11.33 -33.65 -6.27
N GLY A 181 -12.63 -33.47 -6.03
CA GLY A 181 -13.44 -34.37 -5.22
C GLY A 181 -13.11 -34.44 -3.73
N SER A 182 -12.19 -33.62 -3.22
CA SER A 182 -11.68 -33.70 -1.85
C SER A 182 -12.12 -32.50 -1.00
N GLU A 183 -12.78 -32.75 0.13
CA GLU A 183 -13.13 -31.69 1.11
C GLU A 183 -11.93 -31.26 1.98
N VAL A 184 -10.95 -32.14 2.13
CA VAL A 184 -9.73 -31.91 2.90
C VAL A 184 -8.53 -32.23 2.02
N THR A 185 -7.53 -31.35 2.04
CA THR A 185 -6.23 -31.57 1.40
C THR A 185 -5.10 -31.33 2.41
N SER A 186 -3.98 -32.03 2.26
CA SER A 186 -2.83 -31.91 3.13
C SER A 186 -1.70 -31.18 2.43
N VAL A 187 -1.12 -30.20 3.11
CA VAL A 187 0.12 -29.53 2.71
C VAL A 187 1.28 -30.26 3.40
N GLU A 188 1.77 -31.32 2.75
CA GLU A 188 2.82 -32.18 3.31
C GLU A 188 4.18 -31.48 3.35
N ASN A 189 4.82 -31.42 4.53
CA ASN A 189 6.19 -30.93 4.76
C ASN A 189 6.53 -29.56 4.13
N PHE A 190 5.53 -28.69 3.89
CA PHE A 190 5.74 -27.34 3.37
C PHE A 190 5.51 -26.28 4.45
N SER A 191 6.17 -25.13 4.32
CA SER A 191 6.05 -24.02 5.28
C SER A 191 4.63 -23.44 5.25
N LYS A 192 3.89 -23.59 6.34
CA LYS A 192 2.58 -22.94 6.56
C LYS A 192 2.64 -21.44 6.28
N LYS A 193 3.69 -20.76 6.76
CA LYS A 193 3.89 -19.32 6.56
C LYS A 193 4.00 -18.96 5.08
N ALA A 194 4.73 -19.75 4.30
CA ALA A 194 4.88 -19.53 2.86
C ALA A 194 3.57 -19.80 2.09
N PHE A 195 2.84 -20.85 2.49
CA PHE A 195 1.54 -21.15 1.90
C PHE A 195 0.52 -20.03 2.15
N ILE A 196 0.44 -19.55 3.39
CA ILE A 196 -0.42 -18.42 3.78
C ILE A 196 -0.02 -17.14 3.03
N GLU A 197 1.27 -16.88 2.86
CA GLU A 197 1.75 -15.74 2.09
C GLU A 197 1.23 -15.79 0.65
N MET A 198 1.30 -16.95 -0.02
CA MET A 198 0.72 -17.13 -1.36
C MET A 198 -0.79 -16.87 -1.37
N LEU A 199 -1.52 -17.37 -0.37
CA LEU A 199 -2.97 -17.15 -0.27
C LEU A 199 -3.34 -15.68 -0.13
N TYR A 200 -2.53 -14.87 0.55
CA TYR A 200 -2.78 -13.42 0.60
C TYR A 200 -2.71 -12.74 -0.78
N HIS A 201 -1.95 -13.30 -1.73
CA HIS A 201 -1.90 -12.80 -3.11
C HIS A 201 -2.97 -13.41 -4.03
N ILE A 202 -3.67 -14.46 -3.57
CA ILE A 202 -4.83 -15.08 -4.26
C ILE A 202 -6.14 -14.42 -3.84
N TYR A 203 -6.28 -14.16 -2.53
CA TYR A 203 -7.44 -13.46 -1.98
C TYR A 203 -7.35 -11.96 -2.27
N PRO A 204 -8.50 -11.25 -2.29
CA PRO A 204 -8.55 -9.83 -2.62
C PRO A 204 -7.96 -9.00 -1.47
N THR A 205 -6.63 -8.93 -1.40
CA THR A 205 -5.88 -8.12 -0.46
C THR A 205 -4.99 -7.13 -1.20
N LEU A 206 -4.67 -6.00 -0.56
CA LEU A 206 -3.68 -5.05 -1.08
C LEU A 206 -2.25 -5.37 -0.65
N ARG A 207 -1.94 -6.65 -0.38
CA ARG A 207 -0.62 -7.11 0.05
C ARG A 207 0.45 -6.84 -1.01
N PRO A 208 1.51 -6.06 -0.71
CA PRO A 208 2.56 -5.80 -1.67
C PRO A 208 3.36 -7.06 -2.02
N LEU A 209 3.74 -7.24 -3.29
CA LEU A 209 4.51 -8.41 -3.75
C LEU A 209 5.86 -8.58 -2.99
N TYR A 210 6.49 -7.46 -2.62
CA TYR A 210 7.79 -7.45 -1.93
C TYR A 210 7.70 -7.71 -0.42
N ARG A 211 6.50 -7.82 0.16
CA ARG A 211 6.26 -7.96 1.61
C ARG A 211 7.02 -9.13 2.24
N ASN A 212 7.00 -10.28 1.57
CA ASN A 212 7.75 -11.46 1.95
C ASN A 212 8.14 -12.26 0.69
N LEU A 213 8.88 -11.59 -0.19
CA LEU A 213 9.19 -12.05 -1.55
C LEU A 213 9.69 -13.50 -1.61
N ARG A 214 10.55 -13.90 -0.67
CA ARG A 214 11.12 -15.26 -0.62
C ARG A 214 10.09 -16.34 -0.31
N ASP A 215 9.31 -16.17 0.77
CA ASP A 215 8.28 -17.14 1.13
C ASP A 215 7.18 -17.18 0.06
N PHE A 216 6.85 -16.02 -0.52
CA PHE A 216 5.87 -15.90 -1.59
C PHE A 216 6.33 -16.64 -2.86
N ALA A 217 7.54 -16.36 -3.36
CA ALA A 217 8.06 -17.01 -4.57
C ALA A 217 8.18 -18.52 -4.39
N LYS A 218 8.71 -18.97 -3.24
CA LYS A 218 8.81 -20.40 -2.91
C LYS A 218 7.47 -21.10 -3.02
N ALA A 219 6.40 -20.54 -2.44
CA ALA A 219 5.07 -21.13 -2.51
C ALA A 219 4.47 -21.04 -3.91
N ALA A 220 4.56 -19.89 -4.58
CA ALA A 220 4.04 -19.73 -5.94
C ALA A 220 4.66 -20.74 -6.91
N VAL A 221 5.98 -20.98 -6.83
CA VAL A 221 6.67 -21.99 -7.65
C VAL A 221 6.29 -23.41 -7.24
N SER A 222 6.34 -23.74 -5.94
CA SER A 222 6.06 -25.10 -5.44
C SER A 222 4.64 -25.60 -5.76
N TYR A 223 3.69 -24.68 -5.83
CA TYR A 223 2.29 -24.99 -6.17
C TYR A 223 1.92 -24.60 -7.60
N GLU A 224 2.89 -24.33 -8.48
CA GLU A 224 2.66 -23.99 -9.88
C GLU A 224 1.60 -22.89 -10.07
N ALA A 225 1.63 -21.86 -9.23
CA ALA A 225 0.70 -20.73 -9.27
C ALA A 225 1.08 -19.76 -10.40
N THR A 226 0.89 -20.17 -11.66
CA THR A 226 1.41 -19.51 -12.86
C THR A 226 1.14 -18.00 -12.91
N PRO A 227 -0.07 -17.49 -12.59
CA PRO A 227 -0.33 -16.05 -12.59
C PRO A 227 0.55 -15.29 -11.59
N LEU A 228 0.81 -15.86 -10.40
CA LEU A 228 1.64 -15.26 -9.36
C LEU A 228 3.12 -15.31 -9.74
N ILE A 229 3.58 -16.42 -10.30
CA ILE A 229 4.95 -16.57 -10.84
C ILE A 229 5.21 -15.49 -11.90
N TYR A 230 4.25 -15.25 -12.80
CA TYR A 230 4.34 -14.19 -13.81
C TYR A 230 4.41 -12.79 -13.16
N GLN A 231 3.55 -12.49 -12.17
CA GLN A 231 3.59 -11.20 -11.45
C GLN A 231 4.93 -10.97 -10.75
N LEU A 232 5.43 -11.98 -10.04
CA LEU A 232 6.74 -11.96 -9.38
C LEU A 232 7.87 -11.73 -10.36
N SER A 233 7.85 -12.46 -11.48
CA SER A 233 8.86 -12.34 -12.53
C SER A 233 8.86 -10.93 -13.15
N LYS A 234 7.68 -10.41 -13.49
CA LYS A 234 7.52 -9.05 -14.01
C LYS A 234 7.97 -8.00 -13.00
N HIS A 235 7.67 -8.21 -11.71
CA HIS A 235 8.13 -7.32 -10.65
C HIS A 235 9.66 -7.27 -10.60
N LEU A 236 10.33 -8.42 -10.54
CA LEU A 236 11.78 -8.50 -10.49
C LEU A 236 12.46 -7.90 -11.73
N VAL A 237 11.93 -8.20 -12.93
CA VAL A 237 12.46 -7.66 -14.20
C VAL A 237 12.44 -6.14 -14.20
N ASN A 238 11.31 -5.55 -13.81
CA ASN A 238 11.09 -4.10 -13.84
C ASN A 238 11.51 -3.38 -12.55
N PHE A 239 11.96 -4.11 -11.52
CA PHE A 239 12.36 -3.53 -10.25
C PHE A 239 13.59 -2.66 -10.43
N ASN A 240 13.43 -1.35 -10.23
CA ASN A 240 14.48 -0.35 -10.46
C ASN A 240 14.62 0.64 -9.29
N THR A 241 13.92 0.43 -8.16
CA THR A 241 14.00 1.35 -7.01
C THR A 241 15.37 1.35 -6.32
N ARG A 242 16.18 0.31 -6.54
CA ARG A 242 17.63 0.31 -6.30
C ARG A 242 18.32 -0.13 -7.59
N SER A 243 19.44 0.49 -7.93
CA SER A 243 20.25 0.08 -9.08
C SER A 243 20.75 -1.35 -8.85
N MET A 244 20.19 -2.31 -9.59
CA MET A 244 20.67 -3.69 -9.63
C MET A 244 21.29 -3.94 -11.00
N SER A 245 22.49 -4.53 -11.01
CA SER A 245 23.08 -5.02 -12.24
C SER A 245 22.25 -6.18 -12.80
N LEU A 246 22.37 -6.44 -14.11
CA LEU A 246 21.71 -7.58 -14.74
C LEU A 246 22.09 -8.90 -14.03
N GLU A 247 23.36 -9.08 -13.66
CA GLU A 247 23.82 -10.26 -12.91
C GLU A 247 23.11 -10.40 -11.56
N GLN A 248 22.93 -9.31 -10.82
CA GLN A 248 22.22 -9.33 -9.54
C GLN A 248 20.74 -9.70 -9.72
N LYS A 249 20.08 -9.18 -10.76
CA LYS A 249 18.69 -9.55 -11.09
C LYS A 249 18.58 -11.02 -11.48
N LEU A 250 19.53 -11.54 -12.26
CA LEU A 250 19.58 -12.95 -12.66
C LEU A 250 19.83 -13.87 -11.46
N ARG A 251 20.75 -13.50 -10.56
CA ARG A 251 21.00 -14.26 -9.32
C ARG A 251 19.76 -14.29 -8.43
N ALA A 252 19.09 -13.15 -8.24
CA ALA A 252 17.84 -13.08 -7.50
C ALA A 252 16.72 -13.90 -8.15
N ALA A 253 16.64 -13.94 -9.48
CA ALA A 253 15.67 -14.76 -10.21
C ALA A 253 15.90 -16.25 -9.97
N LEU A 254 17.17 -16.69 -9.98
CA LEU A 254 17.56 -18.07 -9.69
C LEU A 254 17.29 -18.45 -8.23
N ASP A 255 17.66 -17.59 -7.28
CA ASP A 255 17.44 -17.82 -5.84
C ASP A 255 15.94 -17.94 -5.48
N LEU A 256 15.08 -17.30 -6.26
CA LEU A 256 13.62 -17.34 -6.13
C LEU A 256 12.96 -18.39 -7.04
N GLU A 257 13.74 -19.14 -7.82
CA GLU A 257 13.28 -20.14 -8.80
C GLU A 257 12.30 -19.56 -9.84
N LEU A 258 12.45 -18.27 -10.17
CA LEU A 258 11.62 -17.56 -11.14
C LEU A 258 12.18 -17.73 -12.56
N GLY A 259 12.00 -18.93 -13.13
CA GLY A 259 12.36 -19.24 -14.51
C GLY A 259 11.93 -18.18 -15.53
N PRO A 260 10.66 -17.70 -15.49
CA PRO A 260 10.22 -16.67 -16.41
C PRO A 260 11.00 -15.33 -16.26
N ALA A 261 11.42 -14.96 -15.05
CA ALA A 261 12.26 -13.77 -14.88
C ALA A 261 13.63 -13.93 -15.55
N VAL A 262 14.24 -15.11 -15.44
CA VAL A 262 15.52 -15.43 -16.10
C VAL A 262 15.39 -15.28 -17.61
N GLU A 263 14.35 -15.87 -18.20
CA GLU A 263 14.11 -15.82 -19.64
C GLU A 263 13.95 -14.38 -20.14
N GLU A 264 13.09 -13.57 -19.51
CA GLU A 264 12.84 -12.18 -19.93
C GLU A 264 14.09 -11.29 -19.78
N LEU A 265 14.86 -11.45 -18.69
CA LEU A 265 16.09 -10.68 -18.46
C LEU A 265 17.15 -10.98 -19.52
N VAL A 266 17.37 -12.27 -19.80
CA VAL A 266 18.33 -12.72 -20.82
C VAL A 266 17.89 -12.30 -22.21
N TYR A 267 16.60 -12.45 -22.52
CA TYR A 267 16.03 -12.06 -23.80
C TYR A 267 16.25 -10.56 -24.06
N ARG A 268 15.93 -9.68 -23.10
CA ARG A 268 16.16 -8.24 -23.22
C ARG A 268 17.64 -7.91 -23.40
N ALA A 269 18.50 -8.57 -22.61
CA ALA A 269 19.95 -8.41 -22.71
C ALA A 269 20.52 -8.88 -24.06
N ALA A 270 19.87 -9.86 -24.71
CA ALA A 270 20.25 -10.29 -26.05
C ALA A 270 19.82 -9.27 -27.12
N GLN A 271 18.68 -8.60 -26.93
CA GLN A 271 18.16 -7.56 -27.83
C GLN A 271 19.02 -6.27 -27.82
N ASP A 272 19.43 -5.82 -26.64
CA ASP A 272 20.20 -4.57 -26.46
C ASP A 272 21.72 -4.75 -26.60
N GLY A 273 22.18 -5.99 -26.78
CA GLY A 273 23.60 -6.35 -26.91
C GLY A 273 24.37 -6.45 -25.60
N VAL A 274 23.75 -6.19 -24.44
CA VAL A 274 24.36 -6.31 -23.11
C VAL A 274 24.84 -7.74 -22.86
N TRP A 275 24.10 -8.74 -23.33
CA TRP A 275 24.48 -10.14 -23.21
C TRP A 275 25.83 -10.42 -23.89
N ASN A 276 26.01 -9.98 -25.13
CA ASN A 276 27.28 -10.18 -25.85
C ASN A 276 28.44 -9.43 -25.17
N HIS A 277 28.16 -8.28 -24.57
CA HIS A 277 29.16 -7.54 -23.79
C HIS A 277 29.58 -8.30 -22.53
N LEU A 278 28.63 -8.87 -21.77
CA LEU A 278 28.93 -9.70 -20.60
C LEU A 278 29.83 -10.89 -20.97
N ILE A 279 29.53 -11.59 -22.06
CA ILE A 279 30.36 -12.71 -22.53
C ILE A 279 31.78 -12.23 -22.88
N LYS A 280 31.94 -11.07 -23.54
CA LYS A 280 33.25 -10.50 -23.85
C LYS A 280 34.06 -10.14 -22.60
N LEU A 281 33.40 -9.78 -21.51
CA LEU A 281 34.03 -9.52 -20.21
C LEU A 281 34.37 -10.79 -19.42
N GLY A 282 34.11 -11.98 -19.97
CA GLY A 282 34.43 -13.26 -19.34
C GLY A 282 33.30 -13.85 -18.50
N PHE A 283 32.06 -13.38 -18.64
CA PHE A 283 30.90 -14.04 -18.01
C PHE A 283 30.72 -15.45 -18.58
N GLU A 284 30.62 -16.46 -17.71
CA GLU A 284 30.44 -17.87 -18.06
C GLU A 284 29.01 -18.34 -17.72
N PRO A 285 28.07 -18.33 -18.68
CA PRO A 285 26.65 -18.57 -18.39
C PRO A 285 26.37 -19.97 -17.83
N GLU A 286 26.96 -21.03 -18.40
CA GLU A 286 26.67 -22.40 -17.96
C GLU A 286 27.10 -22.62 -16.49
N ASN A 287 28.19 -21.99 -16.06
CA ASN A 287 28.65 -22.00 -14.67
C ASN A 287 27.77 -21.14 -13.75
N PHE A 288 27.27 -20.00 -14.23
CA PHE A 288 26.40 -19.12 -13.46
C PHE A 288 24.99 -19.68 -13.25
N PHE A 289 24.36 -20.19 -14.32
CA PHE A 289 22.97 -20.66 -14.30
C PHE A 289 22.84 -22.15 -13.94
N GLY A 290 23.90 -22.93 -14.14
CA GLY A 290 23.84 -24.38 -14.18
C GLY A 290 23.37 -24.90 -15.55
N ALA A 291 23.84 -26.09 -15.92
CA ALA A 291 23.65 -26.67 -17.25
C ALA A 291 22.17 -26.79 -17.67
N GLU A 292 21.29 -27.14 -16.75
CA GLU A 292 19.88 -27.34 -17.05
C GLU A 292 19.17 -26.01 -17.38
N VAL A 293 19.28 -25.02 -16.50
CA VAL A 293 18.68 -23.69 -16.70
C VAL A 293 19.28 -23.03 -17.94
N TYR A 294 20.60 -23.13 -18.12
CA TYR A 294 21.28 -22.56 -19.28
C TYR A 294 20.73 -23.12 -20.60
N ARG A 295 20.60 -24.44 -20.72
CA ARG A 295 20.14 -25.08 -21.96
C ARG A 295 18.64 -24.93 -22.19
N LYS A 296 17.81 -25.04 -21.15
CA LYS A 296 16.36 -25.05 -21.26
C LYS A 296 15.73 -23.66 -21.34
N LEU A 297 16.28 -22.67 -20.62
CA LEU A 297 15.68 -21.34 -20.49
C LEU A 297 16.52 -20.27 -21.19
N VAL A 298 17.83 -20.21 -20.87
CA VAL A 298 18.72 -19.12 -21.33
C VAL A 298 18.98 -19.20 -22.84
N CYS A 299 19.38 -20.36 -23.36
CA CYS A 299 19.69 -20.51 -24.80
C CYS A 299 18.51 -20.16 -25.72
N PRO A 300 17.27 -20.67 -25.49
CA PRO A 300 16.11 -20.26 -26.27
C PRO A 300 15.81 -18.76 -26.18
N ALA A 301 15.90 -18.17 -24.99
CA ALA A 301 15.67 -16.73 -24.78
C ALA A 301 16.66 -15.86 -25.56
N ILE A 302 17.96 -16.23 -25.60
CA ILE A 302 18.96 -15.52 -26.41
C ILE A 302 18.63 -15.60 -27.90
N PHE A 303 18.29 -16.80 -28.38
CA PHE A 303 17.99 -17.02 -29.78
C PHE A 303 16.78 -16.19 -30.22
N ALA A 304 15.71 -16.20 -29.41
CA ALA A 304 14.53 -15.38 -29.64
C ALA A 304 14.85 -13.88 -29.58
N GLY A 305 15.66 -13.43 -28.61
CA GLY A 305 16.05 -12.02 -28.48
C GLY A 305 16.84 -11.50 -29.68
N ARG A 306 17.62 -12.35 -30.35
CA ARG A 306 18.35 -11.96 -31.57
C ARG A 306 17.48 -11.89 -32.82
N GLN A 307 16.34 -12.58 -32.82
CA GLN A 307 15.46 -12.70 -33.99
C GLN A 307 14.26 -11.75 -33.94
N ASN A 308 13.71 -11.54 -32.74
CA ASN A 308 12.52 -10.73 -32.56
C ASN A 308 12.82 -9.24 -32.62
N GLU A 309 11.82 -8.46 -33.03
CA GLU A 309 11.89 -6.99 -33.01
C GLU A 309 12.15 -6.46 -31.60
N TYR A 310 12.97 -5.40 -31.55
CA TYR A 310 13.33 -4.73 -30.30
C TYR A 310 12.08 -4.27 -29.54
N GLY A 311 12.04 -4.55 -28.23
CA GLY A 311 10.93 -4.14 -27.35
C GLY A 311 9.75 -5.10 -27.30
N LYS A 312 9.70 -6.13 -28.15
CA LYS A 312 8.71 -7.22 -28.02
C LYS A 312 8.96 -8.01 -26.74
N GLN A 313 7.96 -8.18 -25.88
CA GLN A 313 8.09 -9.00 -24.67
C GLN A 313 8.28 -10.49 -25.02
N PHE A 314 9.12 -11.22 -24.27
CA PHE A 314 9.31 -12.65 -24.50
C PHE A 314 8.20 -13.47 -23.85
N ILE A 315 7.88 -13.17 -22.59
CA ILE A 315 6.86 -13.93 -21.87
C ILE A 315 5.49 -13.30 -22.03
N GLU A 316 4.60 -14.06 -22.65
CA GLU A 316 3.20 -13.67 -22.77
C GLU A 316 2.53 -13.67 -21.40
N LYS A 317 1.68 -12.67 -21.18
CA LYS A 317 0.85 -12.58 -19.98
C LYS A 317 -0.16 -13.74 -20.01
N PRO A 318 -0.14 -14.68 -19.04
CA PRO A 318 -1.05 -15.84 -19.04
C PRO A 318 -2.44 -15.42 -18.55
N PHE A 319 -3.11 -14.58 -19.33
CA PHE A 319 -4.46 -14.08 -19.06
C PHE A 319 -5.39 -14.50 -20.20
N THR A 320 -6.55 -15.01 -19.82
CA THR A 320 -7.63 -15.32 -20.75
C THR A 320 -8.86 -14.56 -20.28
N PHE A 321 -9.51 -13.84 -21.21
CA PHE A 321 -10.77 -13.19 -20.90
C PHE A 321 -11.80 -14.25 -20.51
N PRO A 322 -12.41 -14.15 -19.31
CA PRO A 322 -13.48 -15.05 -18.93
C PRO A 322 -14.69 -14.86 -19.84
N ASP A 323 -15.33 -15.97 -20.17
CA ASP A 323 -16.64 -15.95 -20.79
C ASP A 323 -17.71 -15.84 -19.70
N PHE A 324 -18.42 -14.71 -19.68
CA PHE A 324 -19.45 -14.45 -18.68
C PHE A 324 -20.86 -14.79 -19.15
N PHE A 325 -21.07 -15.13 -20.43
CA PHE A 325 -22.41 -15.09 -21.03
C PHE A 325 -22.84 -16.38 -21.70
N SER A 326 -21.90 -17.21 -22.15
CA SER A 326 -22.27 -18.42 -22.90
C SER A 326 -22.97 -19.47 -22.06
N GLU A 327 -23.64 -20.39 -22.76
CA GLU A 327 -24.21 -21.59 -22.17
C GLU A 327 -23.13 -22.49 -21.55
N GLN A 328 -21.92 -22.53 -22.11
CA GLN A 328 -20.79 -23.28 -21.54
C GLN A 328 -20.39 -22.69 -20.19
N ALA A 329 -20.36 -21.36 -20.08
CA ALA A 329 -20.10 -20.67 -18.82
C ALA A 329 -21.21 -20.94 -17.79
N ALA A 330 -22.46 -21.05 -18.24
CA ALA A 330 -23.62 -21.38 -17.40
C ALA A 330 -23.57 -22.81 -16.85
N GLN A 331 -23.13 -23.77 -17.66
CA GLN A 331 -23.04 -25.18 -17.30
C GLN A 331 -21.77 -25.51 -16.48
N ASN A 332 -20.81 -24.59 -16.40
CA ASN A 332 -19.58 -24.81 -15.66
C ASN A 332 -19.84 -24.82 -14.15
N PRO A 333 -19.57 -25.94 -13.43
CA PRO A 333 -19.81 -26.04 -12.00
C PRO A 333 -18.90 -25.13 -11.17
N SER A 334 -17.78 -24.64 -11.71
CA SER A 334 -16.93 -23.64 -11.02
C SER A 334 -17.57 -22.25 -11.01
N ASN A 335 -18.58 -22.01 -11.84
CA ASN A 335 -19.25 -20.73 -11.94
C ASN A 335 -20.51 -20.66 -11.06
N LYS A 336 -20.94 -19.42 -10.79
CA LYS A 336 -22.21 -19.06 -10.18
C LYS A 336 -22.79 -17.89 -10.97
N GLY A 337 -24.07 -18.01 -11.28
CA GLY A 337 -24.79 -17.01 -12.05
C GLY A 337 -25.27 -15.85 -11.15
N PHE A 338 -25.16 -14.63 -11.65
CA PHE A 338 -25.90 -13.49 -11.13
C PHE A 338 -26.57 -12.69 -12.24
N LEU A 339 -27.73 -12.11 -11.96
CA LEU A 339 -28.49 -11.27 -12.86
C LEU A 339 -28.21 -9.80 -12.57
N PHE A 340 -27.83 -9.07 -13.61
CA PHE A 340 -27.73 -7.60 -13.57
C PHE A 340 -28.53 -7.02 -14.72
N ARG A 341 -29.56 -6.22 -14.40
CA ARG A 341 -30.51 -5.65 -15.38
C ARG A 341 -31.08 -6.68 -16.38
N ARG A 342 -31.42 -7.87 -15.88
CA ARG A 342 -31.93 -9.04 -16.65
C ARG A 342 -30.91 -9.77 -17.52
N THR A 343 -29.65 -9.33 -17.52
CA THR A 343 -28.56 -10.05 -18.18
C THR A 343 -27.92 -11.01 -17.18
N PRO A 344 -27.81 -12.32 -17.48
CA PRO A 344 -27.07 -13.27 -16.66
C PRO A 344 -25.56 -13.12 -16.87
N PHE A 345 -24.81 -13.19 -15.77
CA PHE A 345 -23.36 -13.23 -15.73
C PHE A 345 -22.93 -14.49 -14.98
N TYR A 346 -22.07 -15.31 -15.59
CA TYR A 346 -21.53 -16.52 -14.99
C TYR A 346 -20.08 -16.28 -14.57
N VAL A 347 -19.85 -16.23 -13.26
CA VAL A 347 -18.55 -15.85 -12.68
C VAL A 347 -18.05 -16.97 -11.79
N ASN A 348 -16.74 -17.16 -11.71
CA ASN A 348 -16.14 -18.12 -10.79
C ASN A 348 -16.67 -17.87 -9.36
N ARG A 349 -17.21 -18.91 -8.73
CA ARG A 349 -17.85 -18.79 -7.42
C ARG A 349 -16.88 -18.37 -6.33
N GLY A 350 -15.62 -18.79 -6.41
CA GLY A 350 -14.58 -18.43 -5.45
C GLY A 350 -14.27 -16.94 -5.44
N ILE A 351 -14.32 -16.27 -6.61
CA ILE A 351 -14.20 -14.81 -6.70
C ILE A 351 -15.38 -14.13 -5.98
N LEU A 352 -16.61 -14.55 -6.30
CA LEU A 352 -17.81 -13.95 -5.69
C LEU A 352 -17.85 -14.17 -4.17
N GLU A 353 -17.47 -15.36 -3.70
CA GLU A 353 -17.45 -15.70 -2.28
C GLU A 353 -16.37 -14.92 -1.53
N ALA A 354 -15.17 -14.77 -2.11
CA ALA A 354 -14.08 -14.01 -1.49
C ALA A 354 -14.37 -12.51 -1.39
N HIS A 355 -15.16 -11.95 -2.31
CA HIS A 355 -15.64 -10.55 -2.23
C HIS A 355 -16.93 -10.39 -1.41
N GLY A 356 -17.69 -11.47 -1.25
CA GLY A 356 -18.94 -11.51 -0.48
C GLY A 356 -20.19 -11.47 -1.36
N THR A 357 -21.17 -12.31 -1.02
CA THR A 357 -22.47 -12.40 -1.72
C THR A 357 -23.65 -11.98 -0.84
N SER A 358 -23.42 -11.45 0.36
CA SER A 358 -24.46 -11.18 1.36
C SER A 358 -25.48 -10.11 0.96
N ARG A 359 -25.08 -9.18 0.07
CA ARG A 359 -25.93 -8.10 -0.44
C ARG A 359 -26.76 -8.46 -1.67
N PHE A 360 -26.53 -9.63 -2.24
CA PHE A 360 -27.31 -10.11 -3.36
C PHE A 360 -28.60 -10.74 -2.84
N ALA A 361 -29.73 -10.35 -3.40
CA ALA A 361 -30.94 -11.15 -3.25
C ALA A 361 -30.78 -12.45 -4.05
N VAL A 362 -31.50 -13.50 -3.69
CA VAL A 362 -31.47 -14.78 -4.41
C VAL A 362 -32.85 -15.03 -4.98
N ASN A 363 -32.94 -15.35 -6.27
CA ASN A 363 -34.21 -15.71 -6.89
C ASN A 363 -34.57 -17.20 -6.63
N SER A 364 -35.74 -17.63 -7.12
CA SER A 364 -36.20 -19.02 -7.00
C SER A 364 -35.26 -20.05 -7.62
N ASP A 365 -34.47 -19.64 -8.62
CA ASP A 365 -33.57 -20.51 -9.37
C ASP A 365 -32.15 -20.53 -8.77
N GLY A 366 -31.94 -19.88 -7.62
CA GLY A 366 -30.64 -19.80 -6.95
C GLY A 366 -29.66 -18.78 -7.55
N LEU A 367 -30.09 -17.99 -8.55
CA LEU A 367 -29.29 -16.90 -9.11
C LEU A 367 -29.24 -15.71 -8.16
N LEU A 368 -28.05 -15.14 -8.03
CA LEU A 368 -27.85 -13.89 -7.31
C LEU A 368 -28.44 -12.72 -8.11
N LEU A 369 -29.05 -11.76 -7.45
CA LEU A 369 -29.64 -10.56 -8.06
C LEU A 369 -28.81 -9.36 -7.66
N ALA A 370 -28.09 -8.78 -8.62
CA ALA A 370 -27.29 -7.57 -8.40
C ALA A 370 -28.18 -6.32 -8.40
N LEU A 371 -27.90 -5.41 -7.47
CA LEU A 371 -28.58 -4.13 -7.41
C LEU A 371 -28.09 -3.21 -8.54
N PHE A 372 -29.04 -2.58 -9.25
CA PHE A 372 -28.78 -1.43 -10.10
C PHE A 372 -29.39 -0.19 -9.44
N SER A 373 -28.57 0.55 -8.70
CA SER A 373 -29.01 1.73 -7.98
C SER A 373 -29.17 2.94 -8.90
N HIS A 374 -29.97 3.92 -8.45
CA HIS A 374 -30.12 5.21 -9.13
C HIS A 374 -28.78 5.93 -9.31
N GLU A 375 -27.88 5.80 -8.34
CA GLU A 375 -26.57 6.44 -8.39
C GLU A 375 -25.63 5.78 -9.38
N MET A 376 -25.70 4.44 -9.53
CA MET A 376 -24.98 3.77 -10.61
C MET A 376 -25.49 4.25 -11.97
N GLY A 377 -26.82 4.42 -12.11
CA GLY A 377 -27.43 4.99 -13.31
C GLY A 377 -26.89 6.37 -13.65
N LYS A 378 -26.88 7.30 -12.68
CA LYS A 378 -26.33 8.66 -12.87
C LYS A 378 -24.86 8.68 -13.27
N GLU A 379 -24.01 7.88 -12.62
CA GLU A 379 -22.58 7.83 -12.96
C GLU A 379 -22.35 7.19 -14.34
N CYS A 380 -23.21 6.25 -14.75
CA CYS A 380 -23.17 5.71 -16.10
C CYS A 380 -23.60 6.74 -17.16
N GLU A 381 -24.69 7.48 -16.91
CA GLU A 381 -25.17 8.55 -17.78
C GLU A 381 -24.13 9.68 -17.90
N ARG A 382 -23.55 10.11 -16.78
CA ARG A 382 -22.48 11.12 -16.74
C ARG A 382 -21.27 10.73 -17.57
N GLY A 383 -20.92 9.45 -17.56
CA GLY A 383 -19.77 8.93 -18.31
C GLY A 383 -20.08 8.56 -19.76
N GLU A 384 -21.35 8.61 -20.19
CA GLU A 384 -21.82 8.05 -21.46
C GLU A 384 -21.42 6.56 -21.63
N ILE A 385 -21.54 5.79 -20.55
CA ILE A 385 -21.11 4.38 -20.47
C ILE A 385 -22.27 3.44 -20.21
N LEU A 386 -22.15 2.20 -20.72
CA LEU A 386 -23.16 1.16 -20.49
C LEU A 386 -22.93 0.49 -19.14
N PRO A 387 -23.95 0.35 -18.26
CA PRO A 387 -23.79 -0.30 -16.96
C PRO A 387 -23.23 -1.73 -17.04
N GLY A 388 -23.57 -2.48 -18.10
CA GLY A 388 -23.05 -3.84 -18.31
C GLY A 388 -21.54 -3.87 -18.56
N GLU A 389 -20.99 -2.89 -19.29
CA GLU A 389 -19.54 -2.78 -19.55
C GLU A 389 -18.75 -2.48 -18.28
N VAL A 390 -19.35 -1.72 -17.36
CA VAL A 390 -18.80 -1.46 -16.03
C VAL A 390 -18.66 -2.77 -15.27
N VAL A 391 -19.73 -3.57 -15.21
CA VAL A 391 -19.72 -4.88 -14.54
C VAL A 391 -18.70 -5.83 -15.17
N VAL A 392 -18.66 -5.94 -16.51
CA VAL A 392 -17.65 -6.74 -17.22
C VAL A 392 -16.23 -6.29 -16.85
N SER A 393 -15.98 -4.98 -16.76
CA SER A 393 -14.66 -4.46 -16.44
C SER A 393 -14.25 -4.77 -14.99
N ILE A 394 -15.17 -4.65 -14.04
CA ILE A 394 -14.94 -5.05 -12.64
C ILE A 394 -14.61 -6.54 -12.58
N LEU A 395 -15.46 -7.39 -13.16
CA LEU A 395 -15.28 -8.83 -13.13
C LEU A 395 -13.95 -9.26 -13.78
N ASN A 396 -13.63 -8.72 -14.96
CA ASN A 396 -12.36 -8.98 -15.62
C ASN A 396 -11.16 -8.65 -14.72
N SER A 397 -11.21 -7.53 -13.99
CA SER A 397 -10.11 -7.10 -13.12
C SER A 397 -9.94 -7.98 -11.86
N MET A 398 -10.97 -8.72 -11.45
CA MET A 398 -10.92 -9.65 -10.32
C MET A 398 -10.30 -11.00 -10.68
N TYR A 399 -10.26 -11.37 -11.96
CA TYR A 399 -9.60 -12.61 -12.38
C TYR A 399 -8.07 -12.46 -12.32
N PRO A 400 -7.31 -13.57 -12.15
CA PRO A 400 -5.86 -13.52 -12.11
C PRO A 400 -5.31 -12.80 -13.34
N LEU A 401 -4.45 -11.80 -13.11
CA LEU A 401 -3.88 -10.97 -14.18
C LEU A 401 -4.92 -10.19 -15.01
N GLY A 402 -6.11 -9.97 -14.49
CA GLY A 402 -7.13 -9.12 -15.09
C GLY A 402 -6.61 -7.74 -15.49
N PRO A 403 -7.16 -7.10 -16.54
CA PRO A 403 -6.88 -5.70 -16.83
C PRO A 403 -7.42 -4.81 -15.70
N ALA A 404 -6.74 -3.70 -15.42
CA ALA A 404 -7.27 -2.70 -14.49
C ALA A 404 -8.56 -2.09 -15.04
N VAL A 405 -9.49 -1.71 -14.16
CA VAL A 405 -10.72 -1.03 -14.55
C VAL A 405 -10.37 0.32 -15.19
N PRO A 406 -10.82 0.58 -16.44
CA PRO A 406 -10.60 1.85 -17.11
C PRO A 406 -11.08 3.05 -16.30
N VAL A 407 -10.35 4.17 -16.39
CA VAL A 407 -10.61 5.41 -15.64
C VAL A 407 -12.07 5.87 -15.77
N LYS A 408 -12.62 5.83 -16.99
CA LYS A 408 -14.00 6.22 -17.28
C LYS A 408 -15.05 5.40 -16.51
N PHE A 409 -14.72 4.18 -16.09
CA PHE A 409 -15.63 3.30 -15.37
C PHE A 409 -15.47 3.37 -13.84
N LEU A 410 -14.41 4.01 -13.31
CA LEU A 410 -14.06 3.94 -11.89
C LEU A 410 -15.18 4.41 -10.96
N ARG A 411 -15.84 5.54 -11.27
CA ARG A 411 -16.91 6.07 -10.40
C ARG A 411 -18.11 5.13 -10.36
N ALA A 412 -18.64 4.73 -11.52
CA ALA A 412 -19.74 3.76 -11.59
C ALA A 412 -19.37 2.40 -10.95
N ALA A 413 -18.11 1.97 -11.09
CA ALA A 413 -17.61 0.75 -10.48
C ALA A 413 -17.52 0.84 -8.95
N ILE A 414 -17.11 1.99 -8.41
CA ILE A 414 -17.13 2.26 -6.97
C ILE A 414 -18.55 2.20 -6.43
N VAL A 415 -19.54 2.78 -7.13
CA VAL A 415 -20.96 2.69 -6.72
C VAL A 415 -21.40 1.23 -6.67
N PHE A 416 -21.11 0.45 -7.72
CA PHE A 416 -21.47 -0.97 -7.75
C PHE A 416 -20.82 -1.75 -6.59
N CYS A 417 -19.53 -1.54 -6.34
CA CYS A 417 -18.83 -2.22 -5.24
C CYS A 417 -19.34 -1.78 -3.87
N HIS A 418 -19.69 -0.50 -3.71
CA HIS A 418 -20.30 0.02 -2.48
C HIS A 418 -21.67 -0.61 -2.22
N ASP A 419 -22.53 -0.71 -3.23
CA ASP A 419 -23.87 -1.27 -3.12
C ASP A 419 -23.87 -2.77 -2.73
N HIS A 420 -22.77 -3.48 -3.01
CA HIS A 420 -22.62 -4.90 -2.74
C HIS A 420 -21.65 -5.22 -1.58
N ASP A 421 -21.20 -4.22 -0.83
CA ASP A 421 -20.19 -4.35 0.24
C ASP A 421 -18.88 -5.03 -0.21
N TRP A 422 -18.48 -4.84 -1.48
CA TRP A 422 -17.20 -5.32 -2.01
C TRP A 422 -16.06 -4.37 -1.62
N ILE A 423 -15.78 -4.30 -0.32
CA ILE A 423 -14.88 -3.31 0.30
C ILE A 423 -13.48 -3.35 -0.32
N HIS A 424 -12.89 -4.54 -0.50
CA HIS A 424 -11.55 -4.70 -1.07
C HIS A 424 -11.44 -4.10 -2.48
N MET A 425 -12.42 -4.42 -3.33
CA MET A 425 -12.48 -3.89 -4.68
C MET A 425 -12.73 -2.37 -4.67
N LYS A 426 -13.63 -1.90 -3.81
CA LYS A 426 -13.91 -0.47 -3.65
C LYS A 426 -12.64 0.31 -3.28
N ASN A 427 -11.85 -0.20 -2.34
CA ASN A 427 -10.59 0.41 -1.90
C ASN A 427 -9.55 0.41 -3.03
N GLN A 428 -9.43 -0.67 -3.80
CA GLN A 428 -8.55 -0.71 -4.97
C GLN A 428 -8.96 0.32 -6.03
N LEU A 429 -10.26 0.44 -6.32
CA LEU A 429 -10.78 1.42 -7.27
C LEU A 429 -10.60 2.86 -6.79
N GLU A 430 -10.74 3.10 -5.48
CA GLU A 430 -10.45 4.39 -4.87
C GLU A 430 -8.98 4.80 -5.11
N GLN A 431 -8.02 3.88 -4.88
CA GLN A 431 -6.60 4.16 -5.13
C GLN A 431 -6.32 4.48 -6.61
N ASN A 432 -7.01 3.81 -7.53
CA ASN A 432 -6.91 4.13 -8.96
C ASN A 432 -7.52 5.51 -9.29
N LEU A 433 -8.61 5.88 -8.63
CA LEU A 433 -9.28 7.16 -8.82
C LEU A 433 -8.45 8.33 -8.27
N LEU A 434 -7.69 8.12 -7.18
CA LEU A 434 -6.78 9.12 -6.60
C LEU A 434 -5.73 9.64 -7.60
N GLN A 435 -5.34 8.80 -8.57
CA GLN A 435 -4.39 9.13 -9.64
C GLN A 435 -4.95 10.14 -10.66
N GLN A 436 -6.23 10.50 -10.56
CA GLN A 436 -6.88 11.49 -11.41
C GLN A 436 -7.09 12.80 -10.63
N PRO A 437 -6.08 13.70 -10.56
CA PRO A 437 -6.26 14.99 -9.92
C PRO A 437 -7.32 15.83 -10.66
N PRO A 438 -8.15 16.59 -9.93
CA PRO A 438 -9.15 17.45 -10.54
C PRO A 438 -8.48 18.62 -11.25
N LYS A 439 -9.02 18.99 -12.41
CA LYS A 439 -8.52 20.07 -13.28
C LYS A 439 -9.32 21.35 -13.12
N THR A 440 -10.54 21.26 -12.62
CA THR A 440 -11.41 22.41 -12.37
C THR A 440 -11.98 22.38 -10.94
N TRP A 441 -12.54 23.52 -10.50
CA TRP A 441 -13.16 23.60 -9.18
C TRP A 441 -14.46 22.77 -9.11
N GLU A 442 -15.19 22.62 -10.21
CA GLU A 442 -16.37 21.75 -10.31
C GLU A 442 -15.99 20.29 -10.16
N GLU A 443 -14.91 19.85 -10.82
CA GLU A 443 -14.37 18.49 -10.66
C GLU A 443 -13.93 18.24 -9.21
N TYR A 444 -13.24 19.21 -8.60
CA TYR A 444 -12.79 19.12 -7.20
C TYR A 444 -13.98 19.00 -6.22
N ARG A 445 -15.01 19.85 -6.39
CA ARG A 445 -16.27 19.76 -5.63
C ARG A 445 -16.91 18.38 -5.81
N ASP A 446 -17.09 17.94 -7.05
CA ASP A 446 -17.75 16.69 -7.38
C ASP A 446 -16.99 15.47 -6.85
N GLN A 447 -15.66 15.56 -6.75
CA GLN A 447 -14.82 14.55 -6.11
C GLN A 447 -15.08 14.48 -4.61
N ILE A 448 -15.13 15.60 -3.90
CA ILE A 448 -15.42 15.63 -2.45
C ILE A 448 -16.82 15.09 -2.15
N ILE A 449 -17.84 15.55 -2.88
CA ILE A 449 -19.22 15.09 -2.68
C ILE A 449 -19.33 13.59 -2.93
N PHE A 450 -18.69 13.09 -4.00
CA PHE A 450 -18.66 11.66 -4.29
C PHE A 450 -17.97 10.86 -3.18
N ALA A 451 -16.84 11.37 -2.70
CA ALA A 451 -16.07 10.71 -1.66
C ALA A 451 -16.80 10.65 -0.31
N GLU A 452 -17.51 11.71 0.10
CA GLU A 452 -18.40 11.65 1.28
C GLU A 452 -19.50 10.62 1.10
N ARG A 453 -20.16 10.65 -0.06
CA ARG A 453 -21.34 9.82 -0.33
C ARG A 453 -21.04 8.32 -0.31
N PHE A 454 -19.90 7.92 -0.87
CA PHE A 454 -19.50 6.50 -0.99
C PHE A 454 -18.44 6.07 0.04
N LYS A 455 -18.18 6.94 1.03
CA LYS A 455 -17.22 6.71 2.13
C LYS A 455 -15.85 6.32 1.59
N LEU A 456 -15.27 7.21 0.79
CA LEU A 456 -13.93 7.10 0.22
C LEU A 456 -12.99 7.98 1.05
N GLU A 457 -12.50 7.41 2.15
CA GLU A 457 -11.73 8.15 3.15
C GLU A 457 -10.41 8.69 2.61
N ASN A 458 -9.70 7.92 1.76
CA ASN A 458 -8.43 8.35 1.18
C ASN A 458 -8.66 9.44 0.13
N MET A 459 -9.74 9.33 -0.64
CA MET A 459 -10.17 10.37 -1.58
C MET A 459 -10.52 11.67 -0.86
N LEU A 460 -11.26 11.61 0.25
CA LEU A 460 -11.51 12.79 1.09
C LEU A 460 -10.22 13.37 1.65
N ALA A 461 -9.37 12.56 2.29
CA ALA A 461 -8.13 13.02 2.89
C ALA A 461 -7.21 13.71 1.86
N THR A 462 -7.01 13.06 0.70
CA THR A 462 -6.20 13.61 -0.40
C THR A 462 -6.82 14.88 -0.97
N SER A 463 -8.15 14.95 -1.12
CA SER A 463 -8.82 16.13 -1.67
C SER A 463 -8.68 17.32 -0.71
N VAL A 464 -8.97 17.10 0.59
CA VAL A 464 -8.75 18.07 1.66
C VAL A 464 -7.30 18.56 1.68
N GLN A 465 -6.34 17.65 1.55
CA GLN A 465 -4.93 18.00 1.48
C GLN A 465 -4.59 18.89 0.27
N ARG A 466 -5.16 18.60 -0.91
CA ARG A 466 -4.97 19.44 -2.10
C ARG A 466 -5.50 20.87 -1.92
N ALA A 467 -6.45 21.12 -1.00
CA ALA A 467 -6.92 22.46 -0.65
C ALA A 467 -5.81 23.38 -0.10
N GLU A 468 -4.80 22.81 0.54
CA GLU A 468 -3.65 23.56 1.04
C GLU A 468 -2.64 23.88 -0.09
N GLY A 469 -2.81 23.25 -1.25
CA GLY A 469 -1.79 23.15 -2.27
C GLY A 469 -2.33 23.35 -3.68
N SER A 470 -2.25 22.30 -4.50
CA SER A 470 -2.55 22.34 -5.94
C SER A 470 -3.98 22.77 -6.26
N CYS A 471 -4.91 22.60 -5.32
CA CYS A 471 -6.33 22.94 -5.47
C CYS A 471 -6.76 24.06 -4.52
N ASN A 472 -5.84 24.89 -4.03
CA ASN A 472 -6.19 25.99 -3.11
C ASN A 472 -7.26 26.92 -3.67
N ASN A 473 -7.08 27.40 -4.91
CA ASN A 473 -8.07 28.23 -5.59
C ASN A 473 -9.42 27.50 -5.75
N PHE A 474 -9.41 26.19 -6.04
CA PHE A 474 -10.64 25.40 -6.18
C PHE A 474 -11.37 25.23 -4.85
N ALA A 475 -10.63 25.03 -3.76
CA ALA A 475 -11.19 24.94 -2.42
C ALA A 475 -11.79 26.27 -1.95
N GLU A 476 -11.17 27.41 -2.29
CA GLU A 476 -11.74 28.73 -2.04
C GLU A 476 -13.04 28.96 -2.81
N GLU A 477 -13.10 28.58 -4.09
CA GLU A 477 -14.35 28.67 -4.87
C GLU A 477 -15.44 27.75 -4.31
N LEU A 478 -15.10 26.51 -3.95
CA LEU A 478 -16.01 25.61 -3.26
C LEU A 478 -16.55 26.26 -1.98
N ARG A 479 -15.69 26.81 -1.12
CA ARG A 479 -16.07 27.46 0.15
C ARG A 479 -17.08 28.59 -0.03
N LYS A 480 -17.01 29.33 -1.14
CA LYS A 480 -17.96 30.41 -1.49
C LYS A 480 -19.29 29.90 -2.05
N SER A 481 -19.31 28.68 -2.59
CA SER A 481 -20.51 28.09 -3.19
C SER A 481 -21.53 27.60 -2.15
N ASP A 482 -22.79 27.48 -2.55
CA ASP A 482 -23.84 26.87 -1.71
C ASP A 482 -23.64 25.37 -1.49
N ASP A 483 -22.90 24.69 -2.37
CA ASP A 483 -22.61 23.26 -2.23
C ASP A 483 -21.73 22.98 -1.02
N PHE A 484 -20.89 23.93 -0.59
CA PHE A 484 -20.10 23.78 0.63
C PHE A 484 -20.97 23.58 1.86
N LYS A 485 -22.16 24.19 1.92
CA LYS A 485 -23.10 24.03 3.04
C LYS A 485 -23.70 22.62 3.11
N LYS A 486 -23.67 21.87 2.00
CA LYS A 486 -24.21 20.50 1.90
C LYS A 486 -23.22 19.43 2.36
N LEU A 487 -21.93 19.75 2.47
CA LEU A 487 -20.90 18.84 2.96
C LEU A 487 -21.06 18.58 4.46
N HIS A 488 -20.58 17.43 4.93
CA HIS A 488 -20.55 17.13 6.36
C HIS A 488 -19.70 18.14 7.13
N THR A 489 -20.12 18.47 8.35
CA THR A 489 -19.41 19.45 9.21
C THR A 489 -17.94 19.08 9.44
N SER A 490 -17.62 17.80 9.59
CA SER A 490 -16.22 17.32 9.69
C SER A 490 -15.39 17.73 8.49
N THR A 491 -15.88 17.47 7.27
CA THR A 491 -15.18 17.80 6.01
C THR A 491 -15.05 19.31 5.83
N ARG A 492 -16.08 20.08 6.15
CA ARG A 492 -16.03 21.56 6.10
C ARG A 492 -14.96 22.10 7.04
N ASN A 493 -14.91 21.61 8.27
CA ASN A 493 -13.92 22.04 9.25
C ASN A 493 -12.50 21.71 8.78
N LEU A 494 -12.30 20.52 8.22
CA LEU A 494 -11.00 20.12 7.64
C LEU A 494 -10.60 21.01 6.47
N LEU A 495 -11.52 21.32 5.54
CA LEU A 495 -11.23 22.21 4.41
C LEU A 495 -10.85 23.63 4.86
N VAL A 496 -11.61 24.20 5.79
CA VAL A 496 -11.34 25.54 6.35
C VAL A 496 -10.00 25.54 7.09
N ASP A 497 -9.73 24.50 7.90
CA ASP A 497 -8.43 24.36 8.55
C ASP A 497 -7.29 24.30 7.52
N ARG A 498 -7.42 23.55 6.42
CA ARG A 498 -6.37 23.47 5.38
C ARG A 498 -6.16 24.79 4.65
N LEU A 499 -7.20 25.59 4.47
CA LEU A 499 -7.10 26.94 3.90
C LEU A 499 -6.42 27.93 4.85
N CYS A 500 -6.45 27.69 6.17
CA CYS A 500 -5.94 28.62 7.18
C CYS A 500 -4.65 28.18 7.91
N SER A 501 -4.33 26.89 7.95
CA SER A 501 -3.33 26.31 8.87
C SER A 501 -1.88 26.49 8.44
N GLY A 502 -1.63 26.85 7.18
CA GLY A 502 -0.30 27.24 6.72
C GLY A 502 0.78 26.17 6.94
N TRP A 503 0.43 24.89 6.86
CA TRP A 503 1.46 23.85 6.91
C TRP A 503 2.43 23.91 5.72
N GLY A 504 1.96 24.42 4.60
CA GLY A 504 2.71 24.73 3.38
C GLY A 504 3.34 26.12 3.32
N LEU A 505 3.37 26.92 4.40
CA LEU A 505 3.84 28.32 4.39
C LEU A 505 5.29 28.48 3.88
N GLU A 506 5.42 28.73 2.58
CA GLU A 506 5.68 30.05 2.00
C GLU A 506 4.84 30.22 0.71
N PRO A 507 4.16 31.36 0.47
CA PRO A 507 3.42 31.62 -0.76
C PRO A 507 4.27 31.62 -2.05
N LYS A 508 5.60 31.64 -1.94
CA LYS A 508 6.54 31.47 -3.05
C LYS A 508 6.98 30.02 -3.27
N LEU A 509 6.67 29.12 -2.33
CA LEU A 509 7.00 27.68 -2.33
C LEU A 509 5.73 26.81 -2.27
N VAL A 510 4.57 27.36 -2.67
CA VAL A 510 3.29 26.64 -2.72
C VAL A 510 3.51 25.31 -3.42
N ASN A 511 3.20 24.22 -2.72
CA ASN A 511 3.37 22.81 -3.11
C ASN A 511 4.80 22.29 -3.23
N ARG A 512 5.32 21.72 -2.13
CA ARG A 512 6.08 20.47 -2.27
C ARG A 512 5.66 19.39 -1.31
N LEU A 513 5.46 19.67 -0.01
CA LEU A 513 5.24 18.60 0.98
C LEU A 513 3.94 17.80 0.82
N ALA A 514 2.87 18.37 0.25
CA ALA A 514 1.62 17.62 0.06
C ALA A 514 1.68 16.61 -1.09
N THR A 515 2.48 16.93 -2.09
CA THR A 515 2.65 16.16 -3.31
C THR A 515 4.02 15.53 -3.38
N ARG A 516 4.81 15.58 -2.30
CA ARG A 516 6.16 15.02 -2.24
C ARG A 516 6.06 13.52 -2.09
N GLU A 517 6.90 12.82 -2.85
CA GLU A 517 7.19 11.42 -2.54
C GLU A 517 7.76 11.29 -1.12
N PRO A 518 7.43 10.21 -0.39
CA PRO A 518 7.99 9.95 0.91
C PRO A 518 9.52 9.95 0.91
N SER A 519 10.09 10.60 1.91
CA SER A 519 11.54 10.74 2.07
C SER A 519 12.19 9.39 2.42
N SER A 520 13.28 9.06 1.74
CA SER A 520 14.18 7.97 2.14
C SER A 520 15.10 8.38 3.28
N PHE A 521 15.28 9.69 3.52
CA PHE A 521 16.19 10.24 4.52
C PHE A 521 15.58 10.19 5.94
N ARG A 522 15.61 9.01 6.54
CA ARG A 522 15.10 8.74 7.89
C ARG A 522 16.04 9.16 9.02
N GLU A 523 17.31 9.41 8.72
CA GLU A 523 18.26 9.97 9.67
C GLU A 523 18.22 11.49 9.65
N ARG A 524 17.85 12.09 10.78
CA ARG A 524 17.66 13.53 10.95
C ARG A 524 18.56 14.06 12.07
N LYS A 525 18.89 15.35 11.98
CA LYS A 525 19.54 16.11 13.05
C LYS A 525 18.65 17.30 13.40
N ILE A 526 18.43 17.54 14.69
CA ILE A 526 17.62 18.68 15.16
C ILE A 526 18.31 19.45 16.28
N GLY A 527 18.20 20.77 16.22
CA GLY A 527 18.57 21.72 17.27
C GLY A 527 17.34 22.44 17.84
N LEU A 528 17.57 23.58 18.49
CA LEU A 528 16.50 24.47 18.95
C LEU A 528 15.90 25.35 17.85
N ASN A 529 16.65 25.59 16.77
CA ASN A 529 16.27 26.55 15.71
C ASN A 529 16.25 25.94 14.31
N THR A 530 17.01 24.87 14.09
CA THR A 530 17.20 24.27 12.76
C THR A 530 17.27 22.75 12.89
N GLY A 531 16.98 22.07 11.78
CA GLY A 531 17.07 20.63 11.66
C GLY A 531 16.93 20.21 10.21
N GLY A 532 17.05 18.92 9.95
CA GLY A 532 16.96 18.38 8.59
C GLY A 532 17.62 16.99 8.45
N PRO A 533 17.69 16.47 7.22
CA PRO A 533 18.38 15.21 6.96
C PRO A 533 19.86 15.34 7.31
N ARG A 534 20.46 14.25 7.79
CA ARG A 534 21.90 14.17 7.99
C ARG A 534 22.58 14.36 6.62
N ALA A 535 23.29 15.47 6.43
CA ALA A 535 23.93 15.78 5.15
C ALA A 535 24.96 14.68 4.81
N PHE A 536 24.70 13.96 3.72
CA PHE A 536 25.67 13.10 3.04
C PHE A 536 25.86 13.63 1.63
N GLU A 537 26.99 14.28 1.37
CA GLU A 537 27.34 14.85 0.06
C GLU A 537 27.44 13.79 -1.04
N GLU A 538 27.67 12.52 -0.70
CA GLU A 538 27.83 11.42 -1.67
C GLU A 538 26.49 10.87 -2.21
N GLU A 539 25.39 10.94 -1.46
CA GLU A 539 24.07 10.48 -1.92
C GLU A 539 23.29 11.54 -2.70
N ARG A 540 23.70 12.81 -2.69
CA ARG A 540 23.21 13.77 -3.68
C ARG A 540 23.53 13.33 -5.12
N GLN A 541 24.58 12.54 -5.31
CA GLN A 541 24.91 11.94 -6.62
C GLN A 541 24.12 10.66 -6.93
N ALA A 542 23.38 10.10 -5.95
CA ALA A 542 22.48 8.96 -6.15
C ALA A 542 21.00 9.40 -6.23
N ALA A 543 20.63 10.46 -5.49
CA ALA A 543 19.34 11.14 -5.57
C ALA A 543 19.15 11.88 -6.91
N THR A 544 20.26 12.21 -7.60
CA THR A 544 20.22 12.85 -8.92
C THR A 544 19.46 12.04 -9.95
N LEU A 545 19.34 10.72 -9.95
CA LEU A 545 18.53 10.05 -10.99
C LEU A 545 17.00 10.17 -10.80
N ALA A 546 16.54 10.36 -9.56
CA ALA A 546 15.13 10.64 -9.28
C ALA A 546 14.81 12.14 -9.40
N GLU A 547 15.78 13.02 -9.09
CA GLU A 547 15.65 14.48 -9.23
C GLU A 547 15.91 14.99 -10.65
N VAL A 548 16.73 14.31 -11.47
CA VAL A 548 17.07 14.70 -12.86
C VAL A 548 15.84 14.61 -13.78
N ASN A 549 14.87 13.75 -13.51
CA ASN A 549 13.60 13.76 -14.24
C ASN A 549 12.72 14.96 -13.88
N SER A 550 12.92 15.60 -12.72
CA SER A 550 12.23 16.86 -12.38
C SER A 550 12.93 18.05 -13.01
N GLU A 551 14.27 18.12 -13.01
CA GLU A 551 15.02 19.24 -13.61
C GLU A 551 14.89 19.29 -15.14
N TYR A 552 14.78 18.14 -15.81
CA TYR A 552 14.60 18.09 -17.27
C TYR A 552 13.23 18.62 -17.72
N TYR A 553 12.19 18.45 -16.91
CA TYR A 553 10.82 18.90 -17.21
C TYR A 553 10.44 20.24 -16.56
N PHE A 554 11.08 20.64 -15.46
CA PHE A 554 10.69 21.80 -14.66
C PHE A 554 11.84 22.80 -14.38
N GLY A 555 13.05 22.54 -14.88
CA GLY A 555 14.22 23.41 -14.72
C GLY A 555 14.87 23.35 -13.33
N PRO A 556 16.14 23.79 -13.20
CA PRO A 556 16.84 23.85 -11.92
C PRO A 556 16.27 24.96 -11.01
N VAL A 557 16.34 24.74 -9.69
CA VAL A 557 15.72 25.59 -8.66
C VAL A 557 16.53 26.87 -8.36
N GLY A 558 17.57 27.16 -9.13
CA GLY A 558 18.35 28.39 -9.02
C GLY A 558 18.08 29.33 -10.19
N GLU A 559 17.68 30.56 -9.86
CA GLU A 559 17.64 31.73 -10.77
C GLU A 559 16.44 31.82 -11.73
N LEU A 560 15.28 32.22 -11.18
CA LEU A 560 14.37 33.14 -11.88
C LEU A 560 14.43 34.51 -11.19
N CYS A 561 15.58 35.17 -11.33
CA CYS A 561 15.62 36.62 -11.29
C CYS A 561 15.05 37.11 -12.61
N VAL A 562 13.78 37.50 -12.63
CA VAL A 562 13.24 38.27 -13.75
C VAL A 562 13.88 39.66 -13.66
N VAL A 563 14.73 39.95 -14.64
CA VAL A 563 15.23 41.30 -14.90
C VAL A 563 14.10 42.08 -15.57
N ASP A 564 13.84 43.28 -15.05
CA ASP A 564 12.84 44.22 -15.58
C ASP A 564 13.03 44.50 -17.08
N SER A 565 11.93 44.50 -17.83
CA SER A 565 11.63 45.38 -18.97
C SER A 565 10.14 45.37 -19.26
#